data_AF-A0A9X3M8Q5-F1
#
_entry.id   AF-A0A9X3M8Q5-F1
#
_cell.length_a   1.000
_cell.length_b   1.000
_cell.length_c   1.000
_cell.angle_alpha   90.00
_cell.angle_beta   90.00
_cell.angle_gamma   90.00
#
_symmetry.space_group_name_H-M   'P 1'
#
loop_
_entity.id
_entity.type
_entity.pdbx_description
1 polymer ?
#
loop_
_entity_poly.entity_id
_entity_poly.type
_entity_poly.pdbx_seq_one_letter_code
_entity_poly.pdbx_strand_id
1 'polypeptide(L)'
;MNLYRMRRGATWKQFMMAAAENPTCPVKGCHKPADECQVHHIFSWAGGGWTNAKNLTTACAYHNGRNDDHRIGPPRNGRFERTARGVRWVNPWDPPPPDLVETGPTT
;
A
#
# COMPACT_ATOMS: atom_id res chain seq x y z
N MET A 1 5.70 -21.67 9.90
CA MET A 1 6.63 -20.61 9.47
C MET A 1 5.93 -19.74 8.45
N ASN A 2 5.83 -18.42 8.66
CA ASN A 2 5.17 -17.51 7.72
C ASN A 2 6.21 -16.86 6.79
N LEU A 3 6.31 -17.37 5.56
CA LEU A 3 7.28 -16.91 4.55
C LEU A 3 7.15 -15.41 4.24
N TYR A 4 5.96 -14.82 4.41
CA TYR A 4 5.69 -13.42 4.07
C TYR A 4 6.29 -12.41 5.06
N ARG A 5 6.87 -12.86 6.17
CA ARG A 5 7.54 -11.98 7.16
C ARG A 5 9.05 -12.18 7.25
N MET A 6 9.64 -13.03 6.40
CA MET A 6 11.10 -13.27 6.42
C MET A 6 11.92 -12.09 5.90
N ARG A 7 11.33 -11.21 5.08
CA ARG A 7 12.00 -10.03 4.54
C ARG A 7 11.04 -8.87 4.31
N ARG A 8 11.55 -7.66 4.51
CA ARG A 8 10.85 -6.41 4.19
C ARG A 8 10.76 -6.18 2.68
N GLY A 9 11.88 -6.34 1.96
CA GLY A 9 11.93 -6.05 0.52
C GLY A 9 11.08 -7.00 -0.32
N ALA A 10 10.33 -6.45 -1.26
CA ALA A 10 9.59 -7.22 -2.26
C ALA A 10 10.53 -7.95 -3.23
N THR A 11 10.06 -9.02 -3.87
CA THR A 11 10.78 -9.70 -4.96
C THR A 11 10.44 -8.98 -6.24
N TRP A 12 11.22 -9.25 -7.30
CA TRP A 12 10.82 -8.86 -8.65
C TRP A 12 9.41 -9.35 -9.03
N LYS A 13 9.05 -10.60 -8.72
CA LYS A 13 7.68 -11.12 -8.96
C LYS A 13 6.61 -10.31 -8.22
N GLN A 14 6.87 -9.92 -6.97
CA GLN A 14 5.95 -9.10 -6.17
C GLN A 14 5.87 -7.66 -6.67
N PHE A 15 6.98 -7.09 -7.13
CA PHE A 15 6.98 -5.81 -7.84
C PHE A 15 6.11 -5.88 -9.11
N MET A 16 6.34 -6.88 -9.97
CA MET A 16 5.57 -7.05 -11.20
C MET A 16 4.07 -7.22 -10.94
N MET A 17 3.69 -7.95 -9.88
CA MET A 17 2.29 -8.05 -9.46
C MET A 17 1.72 -6.70 -9.04
N ALA A 18 2.44 -5.94 -8.21
CA ALA A 18 2.01 -4.61 -7.76
C ALA A 18 1.92 -3.60 -8.91
N ALA A 19 2.87 -3.64 -9.85
CA ALA A 19 2.91 -2.79 -11.03
C ALA A 19 1.82 -3.15 -12.06
N ALA A 20 1.50 -4.44 -12.20
CA ALA A 20 0.39 -4.89 -13.04
C ALA A 20 -0.97 -4.42 -12.51
N GLU A 21 -1.14 -4.40 -11.18
CA GLU A 21 -2.35 -3.86 -10.56
C GLU A 21 -2.39 -2.32 -10.63
N ASN A 22 -1.25 -1.67 -10.38
CA ASN A 22 -1.11 -0.22 -10.29
C ASN A 22 0.02 0.25 -11.22
N PRO A 23 -0.27 0.43 -12.53
CA PRO A 23 0.74 0.80 -13.54
C PRO A 23 1.26 2.24 -13.36
N THR A 24 0.53 3.06 -12.63
CA THR A 24 0.96 4.37 -12.11
C THR A 24 0.71 4.42 -10.61
N CYS A 25 1.32 5.39 -9.93
CA CYS A 25 1.00 5.65 -8.52
C CYS A 25 -0.53 5.77 -8.31
N PRO A 26 -1.15 5.02 -7.37
CA PRO A 26 -2.62 4.94 -7.19
C PRO A 26 -3.27 6.21 -6.63
N VAL A 27 -2.50 7.28 -6.42
CA VAL A 27 -3.05 8.57 -5.98
C VAL A 27 -3.76 9.24 -7.15
N LYS A 28 -5.01 9.65 -6.96
CA LYS A 28 -5.81 10.32 -7.99
C LYS A 28 -5.06 11.51 -8.59
N GLY A 29 -4.88 11.51 -9.90
CA GLY A 29 -4.17 12.58 -10.64
C GLY A 29 -2.64 12.44 -10.65
N CYS A 30 -2.07 11.41 -10.02
CA CYS A 30 -0.65 11.10 -10.17
C CYS A 30 -0.43 10.20 -11.39
N HIS A 31 0.51 10.58 -12.25
CA HIS A 31 0.84 9.84 -13.48
C HIS A 31 2.26 9.25 -13.45
N LYS A 32 2.92 9.24 -12.28
CA LYS A 32 4.25 8.64 -12.14
C LYS A 32 4.15 7.14 -12.46
N PRO A 33 4.86 6.63 -13.49
CA PRO A 33 4.78 5.21 -13.85
C PRO A 33 5.39 4.31 -12.77
N ALA A 34 4.96 3.04 -12.75
CA ALA A 34 5.33 2.07 -11.72
C ALA A 34 6.83 1.77 -11.64
N ASP A 35 7.56 1.86 -12.75
CA ASP A 35 9.02 1.68 -12.84
C ASP A 35 9.81 2.84 -12.20
N GLU A 36 9.20 4.01 -12.07
CA GLU A 36 9.69 5.13 -11.25
C GLU A 36 9.08 5.15 -9.83
N CYS A 37 8.29 4.14 -9.46
CA CYS A 37 7.70 4.01 -8.14
C CYS A 37 8.48 3.03 -7.26
N GLN A 38 8.24 3.11 -5.96
CA GLN A 38 8.69 2.17 -4.95
C GLN A 38 7.56 1.19 -4.62
N VAL A 39 7.90 -0.01 -4.16
CA VAL A 39 6.91 -0.92 -3.57
C VAL A 39 6.57 -0.42 -2.16
N HIS A 40 5.28 -0.22 -1.91
CA HIS A 40 4.74 0.23 -0.64
C HIS A 40 3.90 -0.87 0.03
N HIS A 41 4.05 -1.02 1.34
CA HIS A 41 3.21 -1.89 2.17
C HIS A 41 1.99 -1.12 2.66
N ILE A 42 0.79 -1.51 2.24
CA ILE A 42 -0.48 -0.88 2.64
C ILE A 42 -0.66 -0.95 4.17
N PHE A 43 -0.45 -2.13 4.74
CA PHE A 43 -0.22 -2.34 6.17
C PHE A 43 1.28 -2.40 6.38
N SER A 44 1.84 -1.43 7.12
CA SER A 44 3.28 -1.26 7.25
C SER A 44 3.98 -2.54 7.75
N TRP A 45 5.13 -2.85 7.17
CA TRP A 45 5.93 -4.00 7.58
C TRP A 45 6.36 -3.91 9.06
N ALA A 46 6.70 -2.70 9.52
CA ALA A 46 7.03 -2.43 10.92
C ALA A 46 5.84 -2.69 11.87
N GLY A 47 4.61 -2.41 11.43
CA GLY A 47 3.39 -2.77 12.16
C GLY A 47 3.05 -4.26 12.14
N GLY A 48 3.78 -5.07 11.38
CA GLY A 48 3.54 -6.51 11.24
C GLY A 48 2.87 -6.93 9.94
N GLY A 49 2.74 -6.02 8.99
CA GLY A 49 2.22 -6.31 7.65
C GLY A 49 3.10 -7.30 6.88
N TRP A 50 2.45 -8.07 6.02
CA TRP A 50 3.09 -9.12 5.24
C TRP A 50 3.68 -8.58 3.94
N THR A 51 4.81 -9.13 3.48
CA THR A 51 5.34 -8.85 2.15
C THR A 51 4.72 -9.82 1.15
N ASN A 52 3.50 -9.51 0.68
CA ASN A 52 2.74 -10.32 -0.29
C ASN A 52 1.84 -9.45 -1.20
N ALA A 53 1.28 -10.03 -2.26
CA ALA A 53 0.50 -9.25 -3.24
C ALA A 53 -0.71 -8.51 -2.63
N LYS A 54 -1.38 -9.10 -1.63
CA LYS A 54 -2.52 -8.47 -0.93
C LYS A 54 -2.13 -7.18 -0.21
N ASN A 55 -0.92 -7.11 0.33
CA ASN A 55 -0.47 -5.99 1.15
C ASN A 55 0.49 -5.04 0.43
N LEU A 56 0.77 -5.24 -0.86
CA LEU A 56 1.71 -4.42 -1.62
C LEU A 56 0.98 -3.59 -2.68
N THR A 57 1.54 -2.41 -2.95
CA THR A 57 1.16 -1.53 -4.08
C THR A 57 2.41 -0.79 -4.58
N THR A 58 2.29 -0.03 -5.66
CA THR A 58 3.32 0.91 -6.12
C THR A 58 3.02 2.30 -5.58
N ALA A 59 4.04 3.07 -5.20
CA ALA A 59 3.88 4.46 -4.79
C ALA A 59 5.10 5.29 -5.23
N CYS A 60 4.87 6.48 -5.80
CA CYS A 60 5.99 7.36 -6.13
C CYS A 60 6.70 7.83 -4.86
N ALA A 61 7.97 8.23 -4.96
CA ALA A 61 8.76 8.65 -3.81
C ALA A 61 8.07 9.74 -2.98
N TYR A 62 7.40 10.70 -3.63
CA TYR A 62 6.66 11.77 -2.96
C TYR A 62 5.49 11.25 -2.11
N HIS A 63 4.58 10.48 -2.70
CA HIS A 63 3.40 9.98 -1.98
C HIS A 63 3.75 8.87 -0.99
N ASN A 64 4.77 8.06 -1.28
CA ASN A 64 5.28 7.08 -0.32
C ASN A 64 5.85 7.79 0.91
N GLY A 65 6.67 8.83 0.72
CA GLY A 65 7.28 9.58 1.82
C GLY A 65 6.29 10.37 2.68
N ARG A 66 5.12 10.74 2.12
CA ARG A 66 4.04 11.42 2.85
C ARG A 66 3.01 10.47 3.48
N ASN A 67 3.05 9.18 3.16
CA ASN A 67 2.07 8.21 3.64
C ASN A 67 2.18 8.02 5.16
N ASP A 68 1.05 8.03 5.85
CA ASP A 68 1.02 7.68 7.27
C ASP A 68 0.86 6.17 7.46
N ASP A 69 1.91 5.54 8.00
CA ASP A 69 1.97 4.10 8.25
C ASP A 69 1.28 3.66 9.56
N HIS A 70 0.99 4.62 10.45
CA HIS A 70 0.39 4.35 11.75
C HIS A 70 -1.12 4.15 11.62
N ARG A 71 -1.63 3.05 12.20
CA ARG A 71 -3.03 2.65 12.09
C ARG A 71 -3.90 3.02 13.29
N ILE A 72 -3.33 3.65 14.32
CA ILE A 72 -4.11 4.15 15.46
C ILE A 72 -4.65 5.54 15.10
N GLY A 73 -5.96 5.62 14.92
CA GLY A 73 -6.65 6.86 14.57
C GLY A 73 -6.67 7.20 13.07
N PRO A 74 -7.32 8.31 12.70
CA PRO A 74 -7.31 8.80 11.33
C PRO A 74 -5.90 9.24 10.92
N PRO A 75 -5.51 9.07 9.64
CA PRO A 75 -4.22 9.52 9.17
C PRO A 75 -4.20 11.05 9.11
N ARG A 76 -3.06 11.68 9.38
CA ARG A 76 -2.84 13.14 9.29
C ARG A 76 -2.51 13.61 7.88
N ASN A 77 -1.69 12.86 7.15
CA ASN A 77 -1.30 13.16 5.78
C ASN A 77 -2.13 12.40 4.76
N GLY A 78 -2.69 11.25 5.15
CA GLY A 78 -3.43 10.33 4.30
C GLY A 78 -2.66 9.02 4.16
N ARG A 79 -3.32 7.98 3.65
CA ARG A 79 -2.67 6.68 3.50
C ARG A 79 -3.23 5.85 2.36
N PHE A 80 -2.41 4.94 1.83
CA PHE A 80 -2.88 3.91 0.93
C PHE A 80 -3.78 2.92 1.67
N GLU A 81 -4.92 2.58 1.06
CA GLU A 81 -5.81 1.52 1.50
C GLU A 81 -6.20 0.66 0.31
N ARG A 82 -6.39 -0.63 0.57
CA ARG A 82 -6.95 -1.57 -0.39
C ARG A 82 -8.45 -1.65 -0.20
N THR A 83 -9.18 -1.61 -1.30
CA THR A 83 -10.63 -1.85 -1.31
C THR A 83 -10.99 -2.93 -2.31
N ALA A 84 -12.26 -3.33 -2.35
CA ALA A 84 -12.76 -4.30 -3.32
C ALA A 84 -12.56 -3.85 -4.79
N ARG A 85 -12.31 -2.55 -5.01
CA ARG A 85 -12.10 -1.94 -6.34
C ARG A 85 -10.63 -1.66 -6.67
N GLY A 86 -9.70 -2.09 -5.82
CA GLY A 86 -8.26 -1.86 -6.00
C GLY A 86 -7.66 -0.98 -4.90
N VAL A 87 -6.43 -0.54 -5.11
CA VAL A 87 -5.71 0.31 -4.16
C VAL A 87 -6.00 1.78 -4.46
N ARG A 88 -6.25 2.56 -3.41
CA ARG A 88 -6.37 4.02 -3.50
C ARG A 88 -5.71 4.67 -2.31
N TRP A 89 -5.31 5.92 -2.50
CA TRP A 89 -4.92 6.77 -1.40
C TRP A 89 -6.14 7.49 -0.82
N VAL A 90 -6.29 7.45 0.50
CA VAL A 90 -7.43 8.00 1.24
C VAL A 90 -7.00 9.29 1.94
N ASN A 91 -7.76 10.37 1.72
CA ASN A 91 -7.52 11.63 2.42
C ASN A 91 -7.79 11.48 3.93
N PRO A 92 -7.03 12.18 4.79
CA PRO A 92 -7.29 12.30 6.23
C PRO A 92 -8.74 12.63 6.63
N TRP A 93 -9.40 13.43 5.81
CA TRP A 93 -10.70 14.05 6.11
C TRP A 93 -11.86 13.27 5.50
N ASP A 94 -11.58 12.34 4.61
CA ASP A 94 -12.59 11.48 4.03
C ASP A 94 -12.94 10.37 5.02
N PRO A 95 -14.22 9.97 5.14
CA PRO A 95 -14.55 8.78 5.87
C PRO A 95 -13.83 7.57 5.25
N PRO A 96 -13.44 6.57 6.06
CA PRO A 96 -12.86 5.35 5.53
C PRO A 96 -13.75 4.74 4.43
N PRO A 97 -13.16 4.20 3.36
CA PRO A 97 -13.90 3.43 2.37
C PRO A 97 -14.82 2.38 3.00
N PRO A 98 -16.08 2.24 2.56
CA PRO A 98 -16.98 1.22 3.09
C PRO A 98 -16.56 -0.21 2.67
N ASP A 99 -15.70 -0.33 1.65
CA ASP A 99 -15.29 -1.57 1.01
C ASP A 99 -13.82 -1.94 1.29
N LEU A 100 -13.28 -1.55 2.45
CA LEU A 100 -11.91 -1.87 2.85
C LEU A 100 -11.65 -3.39 2.85
N VAL A 101 -10.50 -3.77 2.31
CA VAL A 101 -10.00 -5.14 2.33
C VAL A 101 -8.91 -5.22 3.40
N GLU A 102 -9.01 -6.21 4.29
CA GLU A 102 -8.02 -6.47 5.32
C GLU A 102 -6.65 -6.79 4.68
N THR A 103 -5.63 -5.98 4.91
CA THR A 103 -4.27 -6.20 4.38
C THR A 103 -3.25 -6.61 5.45
N GLY A 104 -3.64 -6.48 6.73
CA GLY A 104 -2.84 -6.87 7.88
C GLY A 104 -2.86 -8.38 8.15
N PRO A 105 -2.09 -8.83 9.16
CA PRO A 105 -2.21 -10.19 9.67
C PRO A 105 -3.61 -10.43 10.24
N THR A 106 -4.24 -11.53 9.83
CA THR A 106 -5.46 -12.03 10.46
C THR A 106 -5.13 -12.42 11.90
N THR A 107 -5.88 -11.88 12.87
CA THR A 107 -5.82 -12.28 14.28
C THR A 107 -6.12 -13.76 14.48
#